data_AF-A0AAC9RKF1-F1
#
_entry.id   AF-A0AAC9RKF1-F1
#
_cell.length_a   1.000
_cell.length_b   1.000
_cell.length_c   1.000
_cell.angle_alpha   90.00
_cell.angle_beta   90.00
_cell.angle_gamma   90.00
#
_symmetry.space_group_name_H-M   'P 1'
#
loop_
_entity.id
_entity.type
_entity.pdbx_description
1 polymer ?
#
loop_
_entity_poly.entity_id
_entity_poly.type
_entity_poly.pdbx_seq_one_letter_code
_entity_poly.pdbx_strand_id
1 'polypeptide(L)'
;MKKNKWMITLYLNAVKWRLISYIIAFLVIFIPIFIVSVTDNGFSSFYGKTFITLAIIFIIIGKILTTFKRTIDDGAMHWTGIGSITGLLIVLLWGVLR
;
A
#
# COMPACT_ATOMS: atom_id res chain seq x y z
N MET A 1 5.12 -13.60 26.20
CA MET A 1 6.43 -13.24 25.60
C MET A 1 6.92 -11.92 26.18
N LYS A 2 8.14 -11.87 26.74
CA LYS A 2 8.78 -10.61 27.16
C LYS A 2 9.02 -9.78 25.89
N LYS A 3 8.24 -8.73 25.65
CA LYS A 3 8.42 -7.87 24.47
C LYS A 3 9.76 -7.14 24.61
N ASN A 4 10.74 -7.50 23.78
CA ASN A 4 12.05 -6.85 23.74
C ASN A 4 11.87 -5.37 23.34
N LYS A 5 12.67 -4.46 23.88
CA LYS A 5 12.63 -3.01 23.59
C LYS A 5 12.68 -2.74 22.07
N TRP A 6 13.44 -3.55 21.34
CA TRP A 6 13.52 -3.53 19.87
C TRP A 6 12.20 -3.86 19.16
N MET A 7 11.45 -4.85 19.65
CA MET A 7 10.14 -5.19 19.08
C MET A 7 9.13 -4.05 19.24
N ILE A 8 9.17 -3.34 20.37
CA ILE A 8 8.25 -2.23 20.65
C ILE A 8 8.57 -1.04 19.72
N THR A 9 9.85 -0.74 19.50
CA THR A 9 10.28 0.32 18.57
C THR A 9 9.86 0.00 17.13
N LEU A 10 10.08 -1.23 16.67
CA LEU A 10 9.65 -1.68 15.34
C LEU A 10 8.14 -1.59 15.18
N TYR A 11 7.38 -1.97 16.21
CA TYR A 11 5.92 -1.91 16.22
C TYR A 11 5.38 -0.47 16.09
N LEU A 12 5.90 0.46 16.89
CA LEU A 12 5.49 1.87 16.84
C LEU A 12 5.83 2.50 15.48
N ASN A 13 7.02 2.18 14.96
CA ASN A 13 7.43 2.64 13.64
C ASN A 13 6.54 2.03 12.55
N ALA A 14 6.19 0.75 12.61
CA ALA A 14 5.33 0.11 11.61
C ALA A 14 3.94 0.78 11.51
N VAL A 15 3.37 1.24 12.63
CA VAL A 15 2.10 1.98 12.61
C VAL A 15 2.22 3.32 11.88
N LYS A 16 3.31 4.07 12.14
CA LYS A 16 3.60 5.33 11.45
C LYS A 16 3.83 5.11 9.95
N TRP A 17 4.69 4.16 9.59
CA TRP A 17 5.00 3.82 8.20
C TRP A 17 3.78 3.33 7.42
N ARG A 18 2.88 2.58 8.05
CA ARG A 18 1.60 2.17 7.44
C ARG A 18 0.73 3.38 7.11
N LEU A 19 0.63 4.34 8.02
CA LEU A 19 -0.21 5.52 7.82
C LEU A 19 0.36 6.40 6.70
N ILE A 20 1.68 6.59 6.70
CA ILE A 20 2.41 7.29 5.65
C ILE A 20 2.22 6.61 4.29
N SER A 21 2.32 5.27 4.20
CA SER A 21 2.15 4.57 2.92
C SER A 21 0.75 4.76 2.32
N TYR A 22 -0.30 4.75 3.14
CA TYR A 22 -1.65 5.00 2.64
C TYR A 22 -1.88 6.46 2.23
N ILE A 23 -1.32 7.42 2.97
CA ILE A 23 -1.38 8.85 2.59
C ILE A 23 -0.68 9.07 1.25
N ILE A 24 0.51 8.50 1.05
CA ILE A 24 1.23 8.62 -0.21
C ILE A 24 0.42 7.98 -1.35
N ALA A 25 -0.13 6.78 -1.15
CA ALA A 25 -0.96 6.13 -2.17
C ALA A 25 -2.16 7.00 -2.57
N PHE A 26 -2.81 7.63 -1.59
CA PHE A 26 -3.92 8.54 -1.84
C PHE A 26 -3.48 9.76 -2.65
N LEU A 27 -2.38 10.41 -2.28
CA LEU A 27 -1.84 11.57 -3.01
C LEU A 27 -1.45 11.22 -4.45
N VAL A 28 -0.82 10.06 -4.65
CA VAL A 28 -0.42 9.58 -5.99
C VAL A 28 -1.60 9.42 -6.93
N ILE A 29 -2.80 9.12 -6.42
CA ILE A 29 -4.03 9.04 -7.22
C ILE A 29 -4.71 10.41 -7.31
N PHE A 30 -4.82 11.12 -6.19
CA PHE A 30 -5.62 12.34 -6.10
C PHE A 30 -5.00 13.51 -6.89
N ILE A 31 -3.67 13.65 -6.87
CA ILE A 31 -2.97 14.70 -7.60
C ILE A 31 -3.23 14.62 -9.12
N PRO A 32 -3.00 13.47 -9.81
CA PRO A 32 -3.27 13.39 -11.23
C PRO A 32 -4.76 13.56 -11.57
N ILE A 33 -5.68 13.07 -10.74
CA ILE A 33 -7.12 13.33 -10.94
C ILE A 33 -7.40 14.84 -10.91
N PHE A 34 -6.84 15.54 -9.93
CA PHE A 34 -7.03 16.98 -9.81
C PHE A 34 -6.45 17.74 -11.00
N ILE A 35 -5.26 17.36 -11.47
CA ILE A 35 -4.64 17.96 -12.66
C ILE A 35 -5.55 17.79 -13.88
N VAL A 36 -6.04 16.58 -14.15
CA VAL A 36 -6.96 16.31 -15.28
C VAL A 36 -8.24 17.14 -15.14
N SER A 37 -8.79 17.26 -13.93
CA SER A 37 -10.01 18.02 -13.66
C SER A 37 -9.87 19.53 -13.89
N VAL A 38 -8.65 20.08 -13.81
CA VAL A 38 -8.41 21.53 -13.95
C VAL A 38 -7.89 21.89 -15.34
N THR A 39 -7.17 20.97 -15.99
CA THR A 39 -6.45 21.27 -17.24
C THR A 39 -7.16 20.82 -18.51
N ASP A 40 -8.31 20.13 -18.38
CA ASP A 40 -9.07 19.47 -19.47
C ASP A 40 -8.21 18.59 -20.40
N ASN A 41 -6.97 18.31 -20.01
CA ASN A 41 -5.99 17.53 -20.72
C ASN A 41 -5.83 16.20 -20.00
N GLY A 42 -6.15 15.11 -20.70
CA GLY A 42 -5.95 13.76 -20.19
C GLY A 42 -4.46 13.39 -20.13
N PHE A 43 -4.10 12.52 -19.19
CA PHE A 43 -2.79 11.86 -19.22
C PHE A 43 -2.72 10.81 -20.32
N SER A 44 -1.52 10.60 -20.87
CA SER A 44 -1.28 9.44 -21.73
C SER A 44 -1.49 8.14 -20.93
N SER A 45 -1.82 7.06 -21.64
CA SER A 45 -2.02 5.73 -21.04
C SER A 45 -0.79 5.29 -20.22
N PHE A 46 0.42 5.65 -20.64
CA PHE A 46 1.66 5.34 -19.93
C PHE A 46 1.74 6.01 -18.55
N TYR A 47 1.45 7.31 -18.46
CA TYR A 47 1.47 8.03 -17.19
C TYR A 47 0.35 7.55 -16.26
N GLY A 48 -0.85 7.30 -16.80
CA GLY A 48 -1.96 6.73 -16.03
C GLY A 48 -1.61 5.37 -15.40
N LYS A 49 -1.04 4.45 -16.18
CA LYS A 49 -0.56 3.15 -15.66
C LYS A 49 0.52 3.32 -14.59
N THR A 50 1.42 4.29 -14.75
CA THR A 50 2.50 4.56 -13.79
C THR A 50 1.95 5.01 -12.43
N PHE A 51 1.01 5.96 -12.41
CA PHE A 51 0.38 6.44 -11.16
C PHE A 51 -0.39 5.33 -10.45
N ILE A 52 -1.17 4.53 -11.19
CA ILE A 52 -1.92 3.40 -10.62
C ILE A 52 -0.96 2.35 -10.06
N THR A 53 0.11 2.02 -10.78
CA THR A 53 1.13 1.06 -10.33
C THR A 53 1.78 1.51 -9.02
N LEU A 54 2.22 2.77 -8.95
CA LEU A 54 2.79 3.37 -7.73
C LEU A 54 1.81 3.30 -6.55
N ALA A 55 0.55 3.67 -6.78
CA ALA A 55 -0.47 3.62 -5.73
C ALA A 55 -0.69 2.20 -5.20
N ILE A 56 -0.79 1.20 -6.08
CA ILE A 56 -0.95 -0.20 -5.67
C ILE A 56 0.27 -0.69 -4.88
N ILE A 57 1.49 -0.32 -5.28
CA ILE A 57 2.71 -0.67 -4.54
C ILE A 57 2.65 -0.12 -3.11
N PHE A 58 2.28 1.15 -2.92
CA PHE A 58 2.15 1.75 -1.59
C PHE A 58 1.04 1.08 -0.75
N ILE A 59 -0.07 0.69 -1.36
CA ILE A 59 -1.14 -0.06 -0.70
C ILE A 59 -0.64 -1.45 -0.26
N ILE A 60 0.11 -2.15 -1.11
CA ILE A 60 0.72 -3.45 -0.78
C ILE A 60 1.65 -3.32 0.43
N ILE A 61 2.52 -2.31 0.44
CA ILE A 61 3.43 -2.04 1.57
C ILE A 61 2.63 -1.82 2.87
N GLY A 62 1.57 -0.99 2.83
CA GLY A 62 0.70 -0.75 3.97
C GLY A 62 -0.01 -2.02 4.48
N LYS A 63 -0.43 -2.89 3.55
CA LYS A 63 -1.03 -4.21 3.84
C LYS A 63 -0.03 -5.18 4.47
N ILE A 64 1.21 -5.23 3.96
CA ILE A 64 2.30 -6.06 4.53
C ILE A 64 2.56 -5.63 5.97
N LEU A 65 2.73 -4.33 6.22
CA LEU A 65 2.95 -3.80 7.56
C LEU A 65 1.78 -4.13 8.51
N THR A 66 0.54 -4.06 8.01
CA THR A 66 -0.66 -4.41 8.79
C THR A 66 -0.71 -5.89 9.13
N THR A 67 -0.39 -6.75 8.16
CA THR A 67 -0.41 -8.21 8.35
C THR A 67 0.68 -8.62 9.32
N PHE A 68 1.89 -8.08 9.17
CA PHE A 68 3.01 -8.33 10.08
C PHE A 68 2.71 -7.87 11.51
N LYS A 69 2.10 -6.70 11.66
CA LYS A 69 1.66 -6.18 12.96
C LYS A 69 0.66 -7.12 13.64
N ARG A 70 -0.36 -7.58 12.90
CA ARG A 70 -1.35 -8.54 13.41
C ARG A 70 -0.71 -9.87 13.81
N THR A 71 0.22 -10.38 13.02
CA THR A 71 0.97 -11.59 13.37
C THR A 71 1.75 -11.44 14.69
N ILE A 72 2.31 -10.25 14.96
CA ILE A 72 3.00 -9.97 16.24
C ILE A 72 2.02 -9.87 17.41
N ASP A 73 0.84 -9.27 17.20
CA ASP A 73 -0.15 -9.08 18.26
C ASP A 73 -0.91 -10.38 18.60
N ASP A 74 -1.33 -11.14 17.59
CA ASP A 74 -2.17 -12.34 17.73
C ASP A 74 -1.33 -13.64 17.77
N GLY A 75 -0.03 -13.58 17.48
CA GLY A 75 0.88 -14.74 17.45
C GLY A 75 0.66 -15.71 16.28
N ALA A 76 -0.34 -15.46 15.43
CA ALA A 76 -0.70 -16.28 14.29
C ALA A 76 -0.79 -15.45 13.01
N MET A 77 -0.40 -16.05 11.88
CA MET A 77 -0.44 -15.37 10.59
C MET A 77 -1.86 -15.35 10.03
N HIS A 78 -2.39 -14.15 9.75
CA HIS A 78 -3.71 -14.00 9.16
C HIS A 78 -3.69 -14.23 7.65
N TRP A 79 -4.16 -15.42 7.23
CA TRP A 79 -4.26 -15.84 5.83
C TRP A 79 -5.08 -14.88 4.96
N THR A 80 -6.08 -14.20 5.52
CA THR A 80 -6.85 -13.15 4.84
C THR A 80 -6.00 -11.95 4.44
N GLY A 81 -5.00 -11.60 5.26
CA GLY A 81 -4.03 -10.55 4.94
C GLY A 81 -3.17 -10.93 3.73
N ILE A 82 -2.63 -12.15 3.74
CA ILE A 82 -1.82 -12.70 2.65
C ILE A 82 -2.64 -12.77 1.35
N GLY A 83 -3.84 -13.35 1.40
CA GLY A 83 -4.71 -13.46 0.22
C GLY A 83 -5.03 -12.11 -0.41
N SER A 84 -5.21 -11.06 0.41
CA SER A 84 -5.43 -9.71 -0.10
C SER A 84 -4.18 -9.08 -0.74
N ILE A 85 -2.98 -9.40 -0.25
CA ILE A 85 -1.72 -8.97 -0.87
C ILE A 85 -1.52 -9.68 -2.22
N THR A 86 -1.77 -10.99 -2.26
CA THR A 86 -1.70 -11.78 -3.49
C THR A 86 -2.70 -11.30 -4.54
N GLY A 87 -3.95 -11.00 -4.14
CA GLY A 87 -4.95 -10.43 -5.05
C GLY A 87 -4.51 -9.09 -5.63
N LEU A 88 -3.94 -8.20 -4.83
CA LEU A 88 -3.39 -6.92 -5.30
C LEU A 88 -2.21 -7.09 -6.26
N LEU A 89 -1.34 -8.09 -6.03
CA LEU A 89 -0.26 -8.43 -6.95
C LEU A 89 -0.78 -8.92 -8.31
N ILE A 90 -1.84 -9.74 -8.32
CA ILE A 90 -2.49 -10.18 -9.56
C ILE A 90 -3.07 -8.99 -10.31
N VAL A 91 -3.77 -8.08 -9.61
CA VAL A 91 -4.31 -6.85 -10.21
C VAL A 91 -3.19 -5.99 -10.82
N LEU A 92 -2.07 -5.85 -10.12
CA LEU A 92 -0.91 -5.11 -10.62
C LEU A 92 -0.36 -5.73 -11.91
N LEU A 93 -0.04 -7.02 -11.88
CA LEU A 93 0.61 -7.73 -12.98
C LEU A 93 -0.30 -7.88 -14.20
N TRP A 94 -1.59 -8.12 -13.99
CA TRP A 94 -2.49 -8.51 -15.07
C TRP A 94 -3.47 -7.41 -15.49
N GLY A 95 -3.85 -6.53 -14.55
CA GLY A 95 -4.80 -5.44 -14.80
C GLY A 95 -4.13 -4.12 -15.17
N VAL A 96 -2.91 -3.85 -14.70
CA VAL A 96 -2.24 -2.54 -14.89
C VAL A 96 -1.04 -2.64 -15.82
N LEU A 97 -0.17 -3.63 -15.63
CA LEU A 97 1.08 -3.77 -16.37
C LEU A 97 0.92 -4.40 -17.77
N ARG A 98 -0.20 -5.08 -18.03
CA ARG A 98 -0.56 -5.59 -19.36
C ARG A 98 -1.02 -4.46 -20.28
#